data_AF-A0A965HGY1-F1
#
_entry.id   AF-A0A965HGY1-F1
#
_cell.length_a   1.000
_cell.length_b   1.000
_cell.length_c   1.000
_cell.angle_alpha   90.00
_cell.angle_beta   90.00
_cell.angle_gamma   90.00
#
_symmetry.space_group_name_H-M   'P 1'
#
loop_
_entity.id
_entity.type
_entity.pdbx_description
1 polymer ?
#
loop_
_entity_poly.entity_id
_entity_poly.type
_entity_poly.pdbx_seq_one_letter_code
_entity_poly.pdbx_strand_id
1 'polypeptide(L)'
;YGEESDLSIRLLDKGWETWKVPGYHVWHARTFRQRTRQDRADERMWGTMNDLAFIVRRCPGWLMWQYLVGNLTNQILFSLKNPRERLGPTLAGVAKFLLRFPQVWTTRRPVRRETWKQYRGLS
;
A
#
# COMPACT_ATOMS: atom_id res chain seq x y z
N TYR A 1 2.01 -0.55 -7.73
CA TYR A 1 1.07 -1.22 -6.80
C TYR A 1 0.35 -0.30 -5.80
N GLY A 2 0.52 1.04 -5.83
CA GLY A 2 -0.22 1.94 -4.92
C GLY A 2 -1.06 3.04 -5.60
N GLU A 3 -1.00 3.15 -6.93
CA GLU A 3 -1.63 4.26 -7.67
C GLU A 3 -3.16 4.13 -7.74
N GLU A 4 -3.66 2.92 -7.92
CA GLU A 4 -5.10 2.63 -7.94
C GLU A 4 -5.74 3.00 -6.60
N SER A 5 -5.15 2.55 -5.49
CA SER A 5 -5.57 2.91 -4.13
C SER A 5 -5.47 4.42 -3.84
N ASP A 6 -4.41 5.07 -4.33
CA ASP A 6 -4.23 6.52 -4.20
C ASP A 6 -5.29 7.31 -4.98
N LEU A 7 -5.67 6.85 -6.16
CA LEU A 7 -6.75 7.44 -6.94
C LEU A 7 -8.11 7.18 -6.29
N SER A 8 -8.39 5.94 -5.88
CA SER A 8 -9.69 5.56 -5.31
C SER A 8 -10.01 6.35 -4.05
N ILE A 9 -9.03 6.50 -3.14
CA ILE A 9 -9.26 7.26 -1.91
C ILE A 9 -9.46 8.76 -2.17
N ARG A 10 -8.80 9.32 -3.20
CA ARG A 10 -9.00 10.71 -3.63
C ARG A 10 -10.37 10.94 -4.25
N LEU A 11 -10.86 9.99 -5.05
CA LEU A 11 -12.19 10.05 -5.62
C LEU A 11 -13.25 9.98 -4.52
N LEU A 12 -13.06 9.07 -3.55
CA LEU A 12 -13.92 8.95 -2.38
C LEU A 12 -13.95 10.24 -1.54
N ASP A 13 -12.80 10.88 -1.34
CA ASP A 13 -12.71 12.17 -0.62
C ASP A 13 -13.44 13.31 -1.34
N LYS A 14 -13.53 13.23 -2.68
CA LYS A 14 -14.30 14.15 -3.53
C LYS A 14 -15.80 13.81 -3.62
N GLY A 15 -16.26 12.79 -2.90
CA GLY A 15 -17.67 12.37 -2.90
C GLY A 15 -18.06 11.42 -4.04
N TRP A 16 -17.08 10.85 -4.75
CA TRP A 16 -17.35 9.82 -5.77
C TRP A 16 -17.41 8.44 -5.13
N GLU A 17 -18.33 7.61 -5.60
CA GLU A 17 -18.47 6.23 -5.14
C GLU A 17 -17.69 5.27 -6.03
N THR A 18 -17.14 4.21 -5.43
CA THR A 18 -16.48 3.13 -6.16
C THR A 18 -17.32 1.87 -6.04
N TRP A 19 -17.82 1.38 -7.17
CA TRP A 19 -18.70 0.22 -7.23
C TRP A 19 -17.95 -0.99 -7.80
N LYS A 20 -18.01 -2.11 -7.09
CA LYS A 20 -17.64 -3.42 -7.64
C LYS A 20 -18.89 -4.05 -8.21
N VAL A 21 -19.02 -4.06 -9.53
CA VAL A 21 -20.22 -4.58 -10.21
C VAL A 21 -20.16 -6.11 -10.25
N PRO A 22 -21.05 -6.84 -9.54
CA PRO A 22 -21.07 -8.30 -9.59
C PRO A 22 -21.52 -8.78 -10.97
N GLY A 23 -20.95 -9.89 -11.46
CA GLY A 23 -21.30 -10.48 -12.76
C GLY A 23 -20.53 -9.91 -13.95
N TYR A 24 -19.82 -8.79 -13.79
CA TYR A 24 -18.94 -8.24 -14.82
C TYR A 24 -17.49 -8.60 -14.51
N HIS A 25 -16.89 -9.41 -15.39
CA HIS A 25 -15.51 -9.84 -15.25
C HIS A 25 -14.75 -9.52 -16.54
N VAL A 26 -13.70 -8.70 -16.41
CA VAL A 26 -12.73 -8.49 -17.47
C VAL A 26 -11.57 -9.44 -17.23
N TRP A 27 -11.35 -10.35 -18.17
CA TRP A 27 -10.18 -11.22 -18.18
C TRP A 27 -8.95 -10.37 -18.44
N HIS A 28 -8.11 -10.22 -17.43
CA HIS A 28 -6.79 -9.63 -17.58
C HIS A 28 -5.74 -10.74 -17.43
N ALA A 29 -4.74 -10.73 -18.30
CA ALA A 29 -3.62 -11.67 -18.20
C ALA A 29 -2.84 -11.37 -16.91
N ARG A 30 -3.14 -12.11 -15.85
CA ARG A 30 -2.36 -12.07 -14.62
C ARG A 30 -1.21 -13.02 -14.79
N THR A 31 -0.02 -12.50 -15.11
CA THR A 31 1.20 -13.26 -15.39
C THR A 31 1.71 -13.97 -14.12
N PHE A 32 1.01 -15.00 -13.67
CA PHE A 32 1.41 -15.80 -12.50
C PHE A 32 2.45 -16.87 -12.86
N ARG A 33 2.40 -17.38 -14.09
CA ARG A 33 3.18 -18.56 -14.53
C ARG A 33 4.65 -18.28 -14.91
N GLN A 34 5.11 -17.03 -14.91
CA GLN A 34 6.47 -16.66 -15.36
C GLN A 34 7.25 -15.77 -14.37
N ARG A 35 6.77 -15.62 -13.12
CA ARG A 35 7.47 -14.73 -12.17
C ARG A 35 8.68 -15.43 -11.56
N THR A 36 9.85 -14.92 -11.88
CA THR A 36 11.12 -15.31 -11.28
C THR A 36 11.10 -15.01 -9.78
N ARG A 37 11.98 -15.65 -9.02
CA ARG A 37 12.19 -15.30 -7.59
C ARG A 37 12.51 -13.81 -7.42
N GLN A 38 13.25 -13.24 -8.38
CA GLN A 38 13.57 -11.81 -8.43
C GLN A 38 12.32 -10.94 -8.57
N ASP A 39 11.42 -11.26 -9.50
CA ASP A 39 10.17 -10.51 -9.70
C ASP A 39 9.31 -10.50 -8.43
N ARG A 40 9.23 -11.64 -7.73
CA ARG A 40 8.52 -11.73 -6.44
C ARG A 40 9.15 -10.88 -5.35
N ALA A 41 10.49 -10.82 -5.32
CA ALA A 41 11.23 -9.96 -4.41
C ALA A 41 10.97 -8.48 -4.72
N ASP A 42 11.03 -8.09 -5.99
CA ASP A 42 10.79 -6.71 -6.41
C ASP A 42 9.36 -6.27 -6.12
N GLU A 43 8.36 -7.12 -6.41
CA GLU A 43 6.96 -6.86 -6.05
C GLU A 43 6.78 -6.68 -4.54
N ARG A 44 7.45 -7.50 -3.72
CA ARG A 44 7.41 -7.37 -2.26
C ARG A 44 8.00 -6.03 -1.81
N MET A 45 9.18 -5.68 -2.33
CA MET A 45 9.86 -4.43 -2.02
C MET A 45 9.01 -3.21 -2.42
N TRP A 46 8.51 -3.19 -3.65
CA TRP A 46 7.66 -2.10 -4.15
C TRP A 46 6.31 -2.05 -3.45
N GLY A 47 5.72 -3.19 -3.09
CA GLY A 47 4.50 -3.27 -2.29
C GLY A 47 4.69 -2.63 -0.92
N THR A 48 5.73 -3.05 -0.20
CA THR A 48 6.09 -2.48 1.11
C THR A 48 6.30 -0.97 1.05
N MET A 49 7.09 -0.49 0.08
CA MET A 49 7.35 0.95 -0.07
C MET A 49 6.07 1.73 -0.37
N ASN A 50 5.24 1.22 -1.30
CA ASN A 50 4.01 1.90 -1.71
C ASN A 50 2.98 1.96 -0.58
N ASP A 51 2.84 0.90 0.22
CA ASP A 51 1.91 0.88 1.35
C ASP A 51 2.28 1.94 2.40
N LEU A 52 3.56 2.00 2.77
CA LEU A 52 4.05 2.98 3.75
C LEU A 52 3.91 4.41 3.21
N ALA A 53 4.26 4.62 1.93
CA ALA A 53 4.09 5.91 1.28
C ALA A 53 2.60 6.33 1.21
N PHE A 54 1.70 5.39 0.91
CA PHE A 54 0.26 5.64 0.88
C PHE A 54 -0.26 6.08 2.25
N ILE A 55 0.11 5.37 3.32
CA ILE A 55 -0.26 5.73 4.69
C ILE A 55 0.21 7.15 5.02
N VAL A 56 1.47 7.48 4.77
CA VAL A 56 2.00 8.83 5.07
C VAL A 56 1.29 9.92 4.28
N ARG A 57 1.04 9.69 2.98
CA ARG A 57 0.47 10.72 2.10
C ARG A 57 -0.99 11.00 2.39
N ARG A 58 -1.77 9.98 2.75
CA ARG A 58 -3.24 10.04 2.78
C ARG A 58 -3.86 9.90 4.16
N CYS A 59 -3.20 9.24 5.11
CA CYS A 59 -3.79 9.01 6.42
C CYS A 59 -3.92 10.32 7.23
N PRO A 60 -5.10 10.60 7.80
CA PRO A 60 -5.36 11.85 8.51
C PRO A 60 -4.78 11.89 9.93
N GLY A 61 -4.17 13.03 10.25
CA GLY A 61 -3.71 13.37 11.61
C GLY A 61 -2.81 12.32 12.26
N TRP A 62 -3.01 12.11 13.56
CA TRP A 62 -2.20 11.20 14.39
C TRP A 62 -2.44 9.72 14.10
N LEU A 63 -3.58 9.36 13.49
CA LEU A 63 -3.89 7.98 13.11
C LEU A 63 -2.84 7.41 12.15
N MET A 64 -2.20 8.28 11.36
CA MET A 64 -1.12 7.92 10.45
C MET A 64 -0.03 7.12 11.16
N TRP A 65 0.41 7.54 12.35
CA TRP A 65 1.49 6.85 13.07
C TRP A 65 1.07 5.46 13.54
N GLN A 66 -0.17 5.31 14.01
CA GLN A 66 -0.71 4.01 14.41
C GLN A 66 -0.77 3.04 13.23
N TYR A 67 -1.28 3.49 12.08
CA TYR A 67 -1.33 2.66 10.87
C TYR A 67 0.05 2.38 10.29
N LEU A 68 0.97 3.33 10.36
CA LEU A 68 2.33 3.17 9.85
C LEU A 68 3.08 2.10 10.65
N VAL A 69 3.05 2.19 11.99
CA VAL A 69 3.67 1.21 12.88
C VAL A 69 2.97 -0.15 12.76
N GLY A 70 1.63 -0.18 12.77
CA GLY A 70 0.88 -1.43 12.63
C GLY A 70 1.17 -2.15 11.31
N ASN A 71 1.24 -1.41 10.20
CA ASN A 71 1.57 -1.98 8.90
C ASN A 71 3.03 -2.48 8.86
N LEU A 72 3.98 -1.72 9.41
CA LEU A 72 5.37 -2.14 9.49
C LEU A 72 5.51 -3.44 10.28
N THR A 73 4.87 -3.55 11.45
CA THR A 73 4.85 -4.76 12.26
C THR A 73 4.26 -5.95 11.50
N ASN A 74 3.12 -5.75 10.83
CA ASN A 74 2.50 -6.81 10.01
C ASN A 74 3.40 -7.27 8.86
N GLN A 75 4.08 -6.33 8.19
CA GLN A 75 4.99 -6.66 7.10
C GLN A 75 6.22 -7.43 7.60
N ILE A 76 6.77 -7.06 8.76
CA ILE A 76 7.87 -7.78 9.42
C ILE A 76 7.41 -9.19 9.81
N LEU A 77 6.30 -9.33 10.55
CA LEU A 77 5.76 -10.63 10.96
C LEU A 77 5.47 -11.54 9.76
N PHE A 78 4.89 -11.01 8.69
CA PHE A 78 4.67 -11.76 7.45
C PHE A 78 5.98 -12.19 6.78
N SER A 79 6.99 -11.33 6.81
CA SER A 79 8.30 -11.64 6.23
C SER A 79 9.04 -12.72 7.02
N LEU A 80 8.84 -12.76 8.35
CA LEU A 80 9.42 -13.78 9.24
C LEU A 80 8.82 -15.18 9.02
N LYS A 81 7.63 -15.29 8.42
CA LYS A 81 7.06 -16.60 8.03
C LYS A 81 7.88 -17.30 6.94
N ASN A 82 8.58 -16.55 6.08
CA ASN A 82 9.45 -17.08 5.02
C ASN A 82 10.67 -16.15 4.83
N PRO A 83 11.63 -16.15 5.77
CA PRO A 83 12.64 -15.11 5.85
C PRO A 83 13.61 -15.14 4.68
N ARG A 84 13.98 -16.33 4.18
CA ARG A 84 14.90 -16.52 3.04
C ARG A 84 14.41 -15.88 1.72
N GLU A 85 13.10 -15.69 1.58
CA GLU A 85 12.51 -15.12 0.36
C GLU A 85 11.93 -13.72 0.57
N ARG A 86 11.47 -13.39 1.79
CA ARG A 86 10.63 -12.20 2.02
C ARG A 86 11.28 -11.15 2.89
N LEU A 87 12.21 -11.50 3.78
CA LEU A 87 12.77 -10.57 4.75
C LEU A 87 13.63 -9.51 4.06
N GLY A 88 14.61 -9.93 3.25
CA GLY A 88 15.48 -9.03 2.51
C GLY A 88 14.71 -8.01 1.66
N PRO A 89 13.76 -8.43 0.81
CA PRO A 89 12.98 -7.49 0.00
C PRO A 89 12.06 -6.57 0.82
N THR A 90 11.49 -7.07 1.93
CA THR A 90 10.67 -6.23 2.84
C THR A 90 11.54 -5.13 3.48
N LEU A 91 12.71 -5.48 4.00
CA LEU A 91 13.66 -4.52 4.57
C LEU A 91 14.16 -3.52 3.52
N ALA A 92 14.44 -3.98 2.30
CA ALA A 92 14.81 -3.09 1.19
C ALA A 92 13.70 -2.09 0.87
N GLY A 93 12.43 -2.52 0.91
CA GLY A 93 11.27 -1.65 0.72
C GLY A 93 11.16 -0.59 1.82
N VAL A 94 11.35 -1.00 3.09
CA VAL A 94 11.36 -0.08 4.24
C VAL A 94 12.50 0.93 4.12
N ALA A 95 13.72 0.48 3.78
CA ALA A 95 14.87 1.36 3.60
C ALA A 95 14.64 2.38 2.47
N LYS A 96 14.13 1.94 1.32
CA LYS A 96 13.75 2.84 0.21
C LYS A 96 12.69 3.85 0.63
N PHE A 97 11.70 3.43 1.41
CA PHE A 97 10.70 4.33 1.95
C PHE A 97 11.33 5.38 2.88
N LEU A 98 12.21 4.99 3.81
CA LEU A 98 12.89 5.92 4.71
C LEU A 98 13.74 6.95 3.95
N LEU A 99 14.48 6.52 2.94
CA LEU A 99 15.25 7.41 2.06
C LEU A 99 14.37 8.41 1.31
N ARG A 100 13.15 8.01 0.94
CA ARG A 100 12.18 8.86 0.23
C ARG A 100 11.20 9.56 1.16
N PHE A 101 11.27 9.32 2.47
CA PHE A 101 10.31 9.83 3.44
C PHE A 101 10.16 11.36 3.39
N PRO A 102 11.24 12.17 3.30
CA PRO A 102 11.11 13.62 3.20
C PRO A 102 10.31 14.05 1.96
N GLN A 103 10.53 13.40 0.82
CA GLN A 103 9.80 13.67 -0.43
C GLN A 103 8.34 13.23 -0.34
N VAL A 104 8.07 12.09 0.31
CA VAL A 104 6.70 11.62 0.56
C VAL A 104 5.96 12.61 1.47
N TRP A 105 6.64 13.14 2.48
CA TRP A 105 6.10 14.10 3.44
C TRP A 105 5.71 15.43 2.79
N THR A 106 6.53 15.98 1.89
CA THR A 106 6.19 17.24 1.20
C THR A 106 4.97 17.12 0.29
N THR A 107 4.71 15.92 -0.23
CA THR A 107 3.52 15.65 -1.06
C THR A 107 2.30 15.20 -0.27
N ARG A 108 2.36 15.27 1.06
CA ARG A 108 1.28 14.84 1.95
C ARG A 108 0.02 15.68 1.74
N ARG A 109 -1.07 15.00 1.41
CA ARG A 109 -2.41 15.57 1.21
C ARG A 109 -3.42 14.60 1.82
N PRO A 110 -3.62 14.68 3.15
CA PRO A 110 -4.47 13.73 3.87
C PRO A 110 -5.92 13.89 3.44
N VAL A 111 -6.64 12.78 3.41
CA VAL A 111 -8.10 12.77 3.17
C VAL A 111 -8.86 13.04 4.47
N ARG A 112 -10.17 13.28 4.39
CA ARG A 112 -11.04 13.39 5.56
C ARG A 112 -11.01 12.10 6.39
N ARG A 113 -11.22 12.23 7.71
CA ARG A 113 -11.17 11.08 8.64
C ARG A 113 -12.25 10.04 8.32
N GLU A 114 -13.41 10.53 7.93
CA GLU A 114 -14.58 9.74 7.54
C GLU A 114 -14.27 8.93 6.28
N THR A 115 -13.70 9.57 5.27
CA THR A 115 -13.24 8.93 4.02
C THR A 115 -12.20 7.85 4.29
N TRP A 116 -11.23 8.10 5.17
CA TRP A 116 -10.24 7.09 5.54
C TRP A 116 -10.88 5.86 6.19
N LYS A 117 -11.82 6.06 7.12
CA LYS A 117 -12.57 4.96 7.75
C LYS A 117 -13.39 4.18 6.73
N GLN A 118 -14.11 4.88 5.86
CA GLN A 118 -14.91 4.27 4.80
C GLN A 118 -14.03 3.43 3.86
N TYR A 119 -12.92 3.99 3.39
CA TYR A 119 -11.97 3.28 2.53
C TYR A 119 -11.43 2.00 3.19
N ARG A 120 -11.11 2.05 4.49
CA ARG A 120 -10.64 0.89 5.25
C ARG A 120 -11.73 -0.14 5.56
N GLY A 121 -13.01 0.24 5.52
CA GLY A 121 -14.13 -0.69 5.63
C GLY A 121 -14.45 -1.42 4.32
N LEU A 122 -14.00 -0.89 3.18
CA LEU A 122 -14.15 -1.51 1.85
C LEU A 122 -13.02 -2.50 1.51
N SER A 123 -11.88 -2.39 2.19
CA SER A 123 -10.67 -3.21 2.00
C SER A 123 -10.61 -4.41 2.93
#